data_AF-A0A975SRS5-F1
#
_entry.id   AF-A0A975SRS5-F1
#
_cell.length_a   1.000
_cell.length_b   1.000
_cell.length_c   1.000
_cell.angle_alpha   90.00
_cell.angle_beta   90.00
_cell.angle_gamma   90.00
#
_symmetry.space_group_name_H-M   'P 1'
#
loop_
_entity.id
_entity.type
_entity.pdbx_description
1 polymer ?
#
loop_
_entity_poly.entity_id
_entity_poly.type
_entity_poly.pdbx_seq_one_letter_code
_entity_poly.pdbx_strand_id
1 'polypeptide(L)'
;MRTTVTKAVAGVAIAASLLGLGACSAQPGGALRVGEEVFTEAQIDTAMRELGRATGQEDDRLALILQLAEAPARQKQAEAVGITVTEQQIRDLTDKAVEAGHWKEPLPTDVSQTTLLLLEDSLRASLLDQTPMTAEQSAKGAAARQAFMEENPVAINPRYGNDPRVANGAGLGHAKPIFGDVVEVQPSKPVQAMGGN
;
A
#
# COMPACT_ATOMS: atom_id res chain seq x y z
N MET A 1 21.55 -7.98 64.41
CA MET A 1 21.90 -6.88 63.48
C MET A 1 21.83 -7.44 62.07
N ARG A 2 20.84 -7.03 61.26
CA ARG A 2 21.00 -6.10 60.11
C ARG A 2 22.05 -6.64 59.11
N THR A 3 21.79 -6.92 57.83
CA THR A 3 20.86 -6.26 56.88
C THR A 3 20.84 -6.99 55.51
N THR A 4 19.68 -6.99 54.82
CA THR A 4 19.41 -6.78 53.35
C THR A 4 20.01 -7.71 52.26
N VAL A 5 19.19 -8.38 51.39
CA VAL A 5 18.53 -7.93 50.11
C VAL A 5 19.55 -7.88 48.94
N THR A 6 19.35 -8.23 47.66
CA THR A 6 18.35 -8.88 46.78
C THR A 6 18.99 -8.90 45.37
N LYS A 7 18.74 -9.95 44.57
CA LYS A 7 18.81 -10.11 43.09
C LYS A 7 19.92 -9.40 42.27
N ALA A 8 20.66 -10.18 41.49
CA ALA A 8 21.12 -9.78 40.16
C ALA A 8 20.77 -10.89 39.16
N VAL A 9 19.71 -10.64 38.38
CA VAL A 9 19.26 -11.45 37.24
C VAL A 9 20.28 -11.29 36.12
N ALA A 10 20.64 -12.40 35.50
CA ALA A 10 21.52 -12.48 34.34
C ALA A 10 20.97 -11.63 33.19
N GLY A 11 21.67 -10.55 32.86
CA GLY A 11 21.50 -9.83 31.60
C GLY A 11 22.31 -10.54 30.52
N VAL A 12 21.64 -11.35 29.70
CA VAL A 12 22.22 -11.92 28.47
C VAL A 12 22.33 -10.79 27.45
N ALA A 13 23.52 -10.19 27.36
CA ALA A 13 23.89 -9.28 26.29
C ALA A 13 24.29 -10.10 25.06
N ILE A 14 23.42 -10.18 24.05
CA ILE A 14 23.78 -10.75 22.74
C ILE A 14 24.13 -9.60 21.80
N ALA A 15 25.43 -9.39 21.70
CA ALA A 15 26.24 -9.00 20.55
C ALA A 15 25.54 -8.25 19.40
N ALA A 16 25.71 -6.92 19.40
CA ALA A 16 25.76 -6.15 18.17
C ALA A 16 27.17 -6.28 17.56
N SER A 17 27.35 -7.21 16.64
CA SER A 17 28.54 -7.27 15.78
C SER A 17 28.34 -6.36 14.57
N LEU A 18 28.79 -5.11 14.69
CA LEU A 18 29.12 -4.24 13.56
C LEU A 18 30.59 -4.48 13.18
N LEU A 19 30.84 -4.72 11.90
CA LEU A 19 32.05 -4.49 11.09
C LEU A 19 32.38 -5.69 10.18
N GLY A 20 31.89 -5.60 8.95
CA GLY A 20 32.31 -6.41 7.80
C GLY A 20 32.09 -5.62 6.52
N LEU A 21 33.18 -5.19 5.90
CA LEU A 21 33.22 -4.42 4.65
C LEU A 21 32.70 -5.28 3.48
N GLY A 22 31.76 -4.73 2.70
CA GLY A 22 31.38 -5.21 1.36
C GLY A 22 30.43 -6.42 1.33
N ALA A 23 29.25 -6.22 0.71
CA ALA A 23 28.31 -7.26 0.25
C ALA A 23 27.33 -7.92 1.25
N CYS A 24 26.83 -7.20 2.26
CA CYS A 24 25.65 -7.62 3.04
C CYS A 24 24.63 -6.49 3.24
N SER A 25 24.08 -5.94 2.16
CA SER A 25 22.85 -5.14 2.22
C SER A 25 21.59 -5.99 1.97
N ALA A 26 21.73 -7.32 2.01
CA ALA A 26 20.60 -8.22 1.94
C ALA A 26 19.93 -8.22 3.31
N GLN A 27 18.88 -7.41 3.46
CA GLN A 27 17.88 -7.59 4.51
C GLN A 27 17.29 -8.99 4.29
N PRO A 28 17.65 -10.04 5.06
CA PRO A 28 17.21 -11.39 4.74
C PRO A 28 15.68 -11.43 4.89
N GLY A 29 14.97 -11.61 3.77
CA GLY A 29 13.51 -11.68 3.73
C GLY A 29 12.76 -10.34 3.71
N GLY A 30 13.41 -9.17 3.72
CA GLY A 30 12.73 -7.87 3.58
C GLY A 30 12.57 -7.48 2.11
N ALA A 31 11.36 -7.14 1.65
CA ALA A 31 11.09 -6.65 0.30
C ALA A 31 11.18 -5.12 0.21
N LEU A 32 10.57 -4.43 1.19
CA LEU A 32 10.66 -2.97 1.33
C LEU A 32 10.53 -2.53 2.79
N ARG A 33 10.91 -1.29 3.06
CA ARG A 33 10.70 -0.61 4.34
C ARG A 33 10.19 0.81 4.10
N VAL A 34 9.20 1.24 4.88
CA VAL A 34 8.70 2.63 4.92
C VAL A 34 8.84 3.12 6.36
N GLY A 35 9.80 4.00 6.62
CA GLY A 35 10.13 4.38 8.00
C GLY A 35 10.57 3.16 8.85
N GLU A 36 9.78 2.82 9.85
CA GLU A 36 9.97 1.64 10.72
C GLU A 36 9.24 0.39 10.23
N GLU A 37 8.25 0.53 9.35
CA GLU A 37 7.46 -0.59 8.84
C GLU A 37 8.23 -1.38 7.79
N VAL A 38 8.33 -2.70 7.96
CA VAL A 38 9.02 -3.60 7.04
C VAL A 38 8.02 -4.57 6.43
N PHE A 39 7.98 -4.60 5.10
CA PHE A 39 7.25 -5.63 4.34
C PHE A 39 8.23 -6.69 3.89
N THR A 40 7.93 -7.94 4.22
CA THR A 40 8.74 -9.11 3.90
C THR A 40 8.37 -9.71 2.56
N GLU A 41 9.31 -10.41 1.93
CA GLU A 41 9.07 -11.20 0.71
C GLU A 41 7.93 -12.20 0.89
N ALA A 42 7.83 -12.82 2.08
CA ALA A 42 6.75 -13.76 2.39
C ALA A 42 5.36 -13.09 2.45
N GLN A 43 5.29 -11.83 2.91
CA GLN A 43 4.07 -11.04 2.86
C GLN A 43 3.70 -10.69 1.42
N ILE A 44 4.67 -10.31 0.58
CA ILE A 44 4.43 -10.05 -0.84
C ILE A 44 3.93 -11.32 -1.55
N ASP A 45 4.59 -12.46 -1.33
CA ASP A 45 4.18 -13.73 -1.93
C ASP A 45 2.77 -14.15 -1.47
N THR A 46 2.42 -13.88 -0.22
CA THR A 46 1.07 -14.14 0.30
C THR A 46 0.04 -13.25 -0.38
N ALA A 47 0.32 -11.96 -0.51
CA ALA A 47 -0.58 -11.04 -1.18
C ALA A 47 -0.78 -11.38 -2.66
N MET A 48 0.29 -11.70 -3.39
CA MET A 48 0.19 -12.16 -4.78
C MET A 48 -0.67 -13.42 -4.93
N ARG A 49 -0.55 -14.39 -4.00
CA ARG A 49 -1.39 -15.60 -4.05
C ARG A 49 -2.85 -15.30 -3.76
N GLU A 50 -3.13 -14.47 -2.75
CA GLU A 50 -4.50 -14.10 -2.37
C GLU A 50 -5.18 -13.29 -3.48
N LEU A 51 -4.52 -12.26 -4.01
CA LEU A 51 -5.01 -11.46 -5.12
C LEU A 51 -5.15 -12.30 -6.39
N GLY A 52 -4.15 -13.10 -6.75
CA GLY A 52 -4.22 -13.91 -7.96
C GLY A 52 -5.29 -15.01 -7.91
N ARG A 53 -5.59 -15.54 -6.72
CA ARG A 53 -6.75 -16.43 -6.53
C ARG A 53 -8.07 -15.68 -6.72
N ALA A 54 -8.19 -14.48 -6.15
CA ALA A 54 -9.41 -13.70 -6.18
C ALA A 54 -9.70 -13.10 -7.58
N THR A 55 -8.68 -12.63 -8.30
CA THR A 55 -8.81 -11.99 -9.62
C THR A 55 -8.63 -12.98 -10.78
N GLY A 56 -7.92 -14.10 -10.56
CA GLY A 56 -7.47 -15.00 -11.62
C GLY A 56 -6.31 -14.44 -12.45
N GLN A 57 -5.67 -13.35 -12.00
CA GLN A 57 -4.56 -12.69 -12.69
C GLN A 57 -3.24 -12.94 -11.95
N GLU A 58 -2.11 -12.92 -12.68
CA GLU A 58 -0.79 -12.94 -12.06
C GLU A 58 -0.32 -11.49 -11.84
N ASP A 59 -0.13 -11.10 -10.58
CA ASP A 59 0.32 -9.76 -10.23
C ASP A 59 1.82 -9.57 -10.48
N ASP A 60 2.21 -8.37 -10.89
CA ASP A 60 3.62 -7.98 -10.94
C ASP A 60 4.12 -7.67 -9.52
N ARG A 61 4.99 -8.54 -9.01
CA ARG A 61 5.62 -8.39 -7.68
C ARG A 61 6.19 -6.99 -7.45
N LEU A 62 6.91 -6.44 -8.42
CA LEU A 62 7.53 -5.12 -8.21
C LEU A 62 6.48 -4.02 -8.21
N ALA A 63 5.40 -4.16 -8.98
CA ALA A 63 4.28 -3.23 -8.91
C ALA A 63 3.63 -3.22 -7.51
N LEU A 64 3.42 -4.39 -6.90
CA LEU A 64 2.88 -4.46 -5.53
C LEU A 64 3.84 -3.84 -4.50
N ILE A 65 5.15 -4.08 -4.64
CA ILE A 65 6.17 -3.47 -3.78
C ILE A 65 6.14 -1.94 -3.90
N LEU A 66 6.06 -1.41 -5.13
CA LEU A 66 6.02 0.02 -5.37
C LEU A 66 4.69 0.65 -4.88
N GLN A 67 3.59 -0.09 -4.97
CA GLN A 67 2.32 0.34 -4.39
C GLN A 67 2.39 0.41 -2.86
N LEU A 68 2.94 -0.63 -2.19
CA LEU A 68 3.13 -0.64 -0.74
C LEU A 68 4.08 0.46 -0.25
N ALA A 69 5.10 0.80 -1.04
CA ALA A 69 6.00 1.91 -0.75
C ALA A 69 5.25 3.26 -0.65
N GLU A 70 4.16 3.42 -1.41
CA GLU A 70 3.39 4.65 -1.50
C GLU A 70 2.14 4.67 -0.64
N ALA A 71 1.61 3.49 -0.28
CA ALA A 71 0.32 3.35 0.35
C ALA A 71 0.17 4.20 1.64
N PRO A 72 1.15 4.24 2.56
CA PRO A 72 1.05 5.08 3.74
C PRO A 72 1.05 6.59 3.43
N ALA A 73 1.84 7.02 2.46
CA ALA A 73 1.90 8.43 2.04
C ALA A 73 0.59 8.86 1.35
N ARG A 74 0.01 7.98 0.53
CA ARG A 74 -1.30 8.18 -0.11
C ARG A 74 -2.43 8.17 0.91
N GLN A 75 -2.34 7.35 1.96
CA GLN A 75 -3.25 7.41 3.10
C GLN A 75 -3.25 8.80 3.74
N LYS A 76 -2.09 9.40 4.00
CA LYS A 76 -2.01 10.77 4.54
C LYS A 76 -2.57 11.81 3.60
N GLN A 77 -2.38 11.66 2.29
CA GLN A 77 -3.02 12.51 1.29
C GLN A 77 -4.55 12.46 1.40
N ALA A 78 -5.12 11.25 1.43
CA ALA A 78 -6.56 11.03 1.49
C ALA A 78 -7.18 11.54 2.80
N GLU A 79 -6.57 11.21 3.94
CA GLU A 79 -7.01 11.68 5.26
C GLU A 79 -7.07 13.22 5.31
N ALA A 80 -6.07 13.89 4.74
CA ALA A 80 -6.00 15.35 4.75
C ALA A 80 -7.16 16.02 3.99
N VAL A 81 -7.70 15.35 2.96
CA VAL A 81 -8.85 15.84 2.17
C VAL A 81 -10.18 15.21 2.58
N GLY A 82 -10.20 14.41 3.66
CA GLY A 82 -11.40 13.80 4.22
C GLY A 82 -11.86 12.51 3.54
N ILE A 83 -11.00 11.88 2.75
CA ILE A 83 -11.27 10.56 2.16
C ILE A 83 -10.79 9.48 3.14
N THR A 84 -11.69 8.57 3.49
CA THR A 84 -11.40 7.38 4.28
C THR A 84 -11.85 6.13 3.54
N VAL A 85 -11.10 5.04 3.72
CA VAL A 85 -11.41 3.72 3.19
C VAL A 85 -11.48 2.77 4.37
N THR A 86 -12.52 1.95 4.41
CA THR A 86 -12.74 0.95 5.46
C THR A 86 -12.65 -0.47 4.88
N GLU A 87 -12.26 -1.43 5.71
CA GLU A 87 -12.25 -2.85 5.31
C GLU A 87 -13.62 -3.33 4.79
N GLN A 88 -14.72 -2.85 5.39
CA GLN A 88 -16.07 -3.20 4.92
C GLN A 88 -16.33 -2.70 3.49
N GLN A 89 -15.88 -1.50 3.14
CA GLN A 89 -16.00 -1.00 1.77
C GLN A 89 -15.20 -1.86 0.78
N ILE A 90 -14.04 -2.35 1.18
CA ILE A 90 -13.25 -3.29 0.37
C ILE A 90 -14.02 -4.59 0.15
N ARG A 91 -14.57 -5.18 1.22
CA ARG A 91 -15.36 -6.41 1.11
C ARG A 91 -16.58 -6.23 0.21
N ASP A 92 -17.36 -5.18 0.42
CA ASP A 92 -18.53 -4.86 -0.40
C ASP A 92 -18.16 -4.68 -1.90
N LEU A 93 -17.01 -4.07 -2.19
CA LEU A 93 -16.53 -3.90 -3.56
C LEU A 93 -16.06 -5.20 -4.18
N THR A 94 -15.34 -6.04 -3.43
CA THR A 94 -14.91 -7.34 -3.94
C THR A 94 -16.09 -8.27 -4.17
N ASP A 95 -17.11 -8.24 -3.32
CA ASP A 95 -18.33 -9.03 -3.51
C ASP A 95 -19.06 -8.59 -4.78
N LYS A 96 -19.20 -7.29 -5.00
CA LYS A 96 -19.75 -6.73 -6.26
C LYS A 96 -18.92 -7.11 -7.47
N ALA A 97 -17.58 -7.14 -7.35
CA ALA A 97 -16.70 -7.52 -8.44
C ALA A 97 -16.87 -9.00 -8.83
N VAL A 98 -17.14 -9.87 -7.85
CA VAL A 98 -17.47 -11.28 -8.08
C VAL A 98 -18.84 -11.41 -8.75
N GLU A 99 -19.87 -10.71 -8.25
CA GLU A 99 -21.21 -10.70 -8.84
C GLU A 99 -21.21 -10.23 -10.30
N ALA A 100 -20.37 -9.24 -10.62
CA ALA A 100 -20.19 -8.71 -11.97
C ALA A 100 -19.27 -9.58 -12.86
N GLY A 101 -18.64 -10.63 -12.31
CA GLY A 101 -17.76 -11.53 -13.04
C GLY A 101 -16.35 -10.98 -13.33
N HIS A 102 -15.99 -9.84 -12.74
CA HIS A 102 -14.63 -9.29 -12.82
C HIS A 102 -13.66 -10.05 -11.92
N TRP A 103 -14.13 -10.56 -10.79
CA TRP A 103 -13.36 -11.39 -9.86
C TRP A 103 -13.88 -12.84 -9.88
N LYS A 104 -12.99 -13.79 -9.58
CA LYS A 104 -13.28 -15.23 -9.55
C LYS A 104 -13.84 -15.68 -8.21
N GLU A 105 -13.30 -15.16 -7.12
CA GLU A 105 -13.66 -15.56 -5.77
C GLU A 105 -13.71 -14.33 -4.85
N PRO A 106 -14.60 -14.32 -3.83
CA PRO A 106 -14.60 -13.27 -2.83
C PRO A 106 -13.33 -13.37 -1.97
N LEU A 107 -12.99 -12.27 -1.30
CA LEU A 107 -11.88 -12.30 -0.34
C LEU A 107 -12.20 -13.22 0.83
N PRO A 108 -11.23 -14.03 1.29
CA PRO A 108 -11.42 -14.82 2.49
C PRO A 108 -11.59 -13.90 3.72
N THR A 109 -12.24 -14.42 4.76
CA THR A 109 -12.43 -13.67 6.01
C THR A 109 -11.09 -13.35 6.68
N ASP A 110 -10.11 -14.23 6.55
CA ASP A 110 -8.77 -14.17 7.12
C ASP A 110 -7.69 -13.70 6.13
N VAL A 111 -8.08 -12.89 5.13
CA VAL A 111 -7.17 -12.26 4.17
C VAL A 111 -6.02 -11.53 4.89
N SER A 112 -4.80 -11.63 4.33
CA SER A 112 -3.63 -11.02 4.96
C SER A 112 -3.72 -9.49 5.00
N GLN A 113 -3.11 -8.89 6.02
CA GLN A 113 -3.07 -7.43 6.18
C GLN A 113 -2.37 -6.73 5.01
N THR A 114 -1.37 -7.38 4.39
CA THR A 114 -0.69 -6.83 3.21
C THR A 114 -1.62 -6.78 1.99
N THR A 115 -2.46 -7.80 1.79
CA THR A 115 -3.49 -7.77 0.75
C THR A 115 -4.54 -6.71 1.01
N LEU A 116 -5.02 -6.59 2.25
CA LEU A 116 -5.95 -5.53 2.62
C LEU A 116 -5.36 -4.15 2.34
N LEU A 117 -4.12 -3.89 2.75
CA LEU A 117 -3.46 -2.62 2.51
C LEU A 117 -3.34 -2.28 1.02
N LEU A 118 -3.01 -3.28 0.17
CA LEU A 118 -2.97 -3.11 -1.29
C LEU A 118 -4.34 -2.74 -1.86
N LEU A 119 -5.40 -3.41 -1.42
CA LEU A 119 -6.77 -3.12 -1.86
C LEU A 119 -7.22 -1.75 -1.39
N GLU A 120 -7.00 -1.44 -0.11
CA GLU A 120 -7.29 -0.12 0.45
C GLU A 120 -6.58 0.99 -0.31
N ASP A 121 -5.30 0.81 -0.63
CA ASP A 121 -4.55 1.79 -1.42
C ASP A 121 -5.09 1.93 -2.83
N SER A 122 -5.47 0.82 -3.47
CA SER A 122 -6.06 0.83 -4.82
C SER A 122 -7.36 1.61 -4.85
N LEU A 123 -8.26 1.37 -3.88
CA LEU A 123 -9.51 2.11 -3.79
C LEU A 123 -9.25 3.58 -3.46
N ARG A 124 -8.32 3.86 -2.53
CA ARG A 124 -7.95 5.22 -2.15
C ARG A 124 -7.39 6.01 -3.32
N ALA A 125 -6.52 5.41 -4.13
CA ALA A 125 -5.99 6.02 -5.34
C ALA A 125 -7.14 6.38 -6.30
N SER A 126 -8.06 5.43 -6.55
CA SER A 126 -9.23 5.68 -7.39
C SER A 126 -10.11 6.81 -6.85
N LEU A 127 -10.35 6.88 -5.54
CA LEU A 127 -11.14 7.94 -4.92
C LEU A 127 -10.45 9.30 -5.01
N LEU A 128 -9.13 9.35 -4.81
CA LEU A 128 -8.35 10.58 -4.97
C LEU A 128 -8.41 11.10 -6.41
N ASP A 129 -8.35 10.22 -7.40
CA ASP A 129 -8.40 10.58 -8.83
C ASP A 129 -9.80 11.04 -9.27
N GLN A 130 -10.86 10.44 -8.71
CA GLN A 130 -12.23 10.70 -9.11
C GLN A 130 -12.90 11.83 -8.33
N THR A 131 -12.42 12.15 -7.13
CA THR A 131 -13.02 13.19 -6.29
C THR A 131 -12.62 14.57 -6.79
N PRO A 132 -13.56 15.44 -7.22
CA PRO A 132 -13.23 16.81 -7.57
C PRO A 132 -12.74 17.55 -6.32
N MET A 133 -11.57 18.17 -6.41
CA MET A 133 -10.95 18.92 -5.32
C MET A 133 -10.78 20.39 -5.69
N THR A 134 -10.94 21.27 -4.71
CA THR A 134 -10.48 22.65 -4.83
C THR A 134 -8.95 22.69 -4.86
N ALA A 135 -8.37 23.78 -5.37
CA ALA A 135 -6.92 23.98 -5.33
C ALA A 135 -6.35 23.90 -3.90
N GLU A 136 -7.11 24.39 -2.91
CA GLU A 136 -6.73 24.30 -1.49
C GLU A 136 -6.71 22.86 -0.99
N GLN A 137 -7.72 22.06 -1.31
CA GLN A 137 -7.76 20.64 -0.94
C GLN A 137 -6.61 19.87 -1.59
N SER A 138 -6.36 20.08 -2.88
CA SER A 138 -5.24 19.44 -3.58
C SER A 138 -3.89 19.82 -2.95
N ALA A 139 -3.68 21.10 -2.62
CA ALA A 139 -2.46 21.56 -1.96
C ALA A 139 -2.31 20.96 -0.56
N LYS A 140 -3.39 20.88 0.22
CA LYS A 140 -3.39 20.27 1.55
C LYS A 140 -3.05 18.78 1.50
N GLY A 141 -3.66 18.03 0.56
CA GLY A 141 -3.35 16.62 0.35
C GLY A 141 -1.90 16.40 -0.06
N ALA A 142 -1.39 17.19 -1.01
CA ALA A 142 0.00 17.12 -1.45
C ALA A 142 0.99 17.42 -0.32
N ALA A 143 0.70 18.43 0.51
CA ALA A 143 1.53 18.77 1.66
C ALA A 143 1.57 17.65 2.70
N ALA A 144 0.42 17.02 3.01
CA ALA A 144 0.36 15.90 3.96
C ALA A 144 1.15 14.67 3.46
N ARG A 145 1.03 14.38 2.16
CA ARG A 145 1.81 13.33 1.50
C ARG A 145 3.31 13.59 1.58
N GLN A 146 3.73 14.81 1.23
CA GLN A 146 5.13 15.21 1.25
C GLN A 146 5.73 15.13 2.65
N ALA A 147 5.03 15.67 3.66
CA ALA A 147 5.47 15.60 5.05
C ALA A 147 5.68 14.16 5.52
N PHE A 148 4.75 13.25 5.16
CA PHE A 148 4.91 11.84 5.49
C PHE A 148 6.17 11.24 4.84
N MET A 149 6.41 11.50 3.55
CA MET A 149 7.57 10.96 2.82
C MET A 149 8.91 11.49 3.36
N GLU A 150 8.96 12.72 3.86
CA GLU A 150 10.15 13.30 4.49
C GLU A 150 10.48 12.63 5.83
N GLU A 151 9.45 12.31 6.62
CA GLU A 151 9.60 11.66 7.92
C GLU A 151 9.82 10.14 7.80
N ASN A 152 9.33 9.52 6.73
CA ASN A 152 9.28 8.07 6.54
C ASN A 152 9.98 7.66 5.24
N PRO A 153 11.33 7.61 5.22
CA PRO A 153 12.06 7.26 4.02
C PRO A 153 11.73 5.83 3.57
N VAL A 154 11.56 5.67 2.26
CA VAL A 154 11.35 4.38 1.61
C VAL A 154 12.69 3.74 1.27
N ALA A 155 12.86 2.47 1.64
CA ALA A 155 13.99 1.65 1.24
C ALA A 155 13.49 0.35 0.60
N ILE A 156 13.70 0.19 -0.71
CA ILE A 156 13.36 -1.02 -1.45
C ILE A 156 14.57 -1.97 -1.44
N ASN A 157 14.34 -3.27 -1.35
CA ASN A 157 15.43 -4.25 -1.37
C ASN A 157 16.30 -4.09 -2.63
N PRO A 158 17.65 -4.02 -2.49
CA PRO A 158 18.57 -3.84 -3.62
C PRO A 158 18.43 -4.86 -4.75
N ARG A 159 17.83 -6.04 -4.50
CA ARG A 159 17.51 -7.01 -5.56
C ARG A 159 16.60 -6.44 -6.65
N TYR A 160 15.80 -5.42 -6.33
CA TYR A 160 14.94 -4.69 -7.26
C TYR A 160 15.60 -3.43 -7.83
N GLY A 161 16.80 -3.05 -7.34
CA GLY A 161 17.45 -1.77 -7.64
C GLY A 161 17.91 -1.58 -9.09
N ASN A 162 18.02 -2.66 -9.87
CA ASN A 162 18.33 -2.59 -11.30
C ASN A 162 17.08 -2.38 -12.18
N ASP A 163 15.87 -2.44 -11.61
CA ASP A 163 14.65 -2.18 -12.36
C ASP A 163 14.51 -0.68 -12.63
N PRO A 164 14.31 -0.24 -13.89
CA PRO A 164 14.15 1.18 -14.23
C PRO A 164 13.05 1.90 -13.45
N ARG A 165 12.01 1.20 -12.99
CA ARG A 165 10.93 1.77 -12.17
C ARG A 165 11.43 2.23 -10.81
N VAL A 166 12.38 1.50 -10.22
CA VAL A 166 13.04 1.87 -8.96
C VAL A 166 14.08 2.95 -9.22
N ALA A 167 14.92 2.78 -10.26
CA ALA A 167 16.05 3.68 -10.54
C ALA A 167 15.63 5.10 -10.92
N ASN A 168 14.52 5.27 -11.64
CA ASN A 168 14.06 6.59 -12.08
C ASN A 168 13.23 7.34 -11.02
N GLY A 169 12.97 6.73 -9.85
CA GLY A 169 11.90 7.19 -8.94
C GLY A 169 10.51 7.22 -9.59
N ALA A 170 10.39 6.70 -10.83
CA ALA A 170 9.23 6.82 -11.71
C ALA A 170 8.26 5.65 -11.58
N GLY A 171 8.53 4.70 -10.68
CA GLY A 171 7.76 3.47 -10.51
C GLY A 171 6.38 3.63 -9.86
N LEU A 172 5.90 4.86 -9.67
CA LEU A 172 4.79 5.16 -8.77
C LEU A 172 3.44 5.36 -9.47
N GLY A 173 3.37 5.19 -10.80
CA GLY A 173 2.28 5.74 -11.60
C GLY A 173 1.32 4.77 -12.31
N HIS A 174 1.65 3.48 -12.50
CA HIS A 174 0.89 2.66 -13.47
C HIS A 174 0.72 1.18 -13.10
N ALA A 175 0.71 0.82 -11.81
CA ALA A 175 0.06 -0.44 -11.45
C ALA A 175 -1.41 -0.31 -11.88
N LYS A 176 -1.93 -1.22 -12.70
CA LYS A 176 -3.36 -1.21 -13.02
C LYS A 176 -4.12 -1.23 -11.70
N PRO A 177 -5.03 -0.27 -11.45
CA PRO A 177 -5.77 -0.27 -10.20
C PRO A 177 -6.53 -1.59 -10.09
N ILE A 178 -6.40 -2.27 -8.94
CA ILE A 178 -7.04 -3.56 -8.68
C ILE A 178 -8.57 -3.46 -8.88
N PHE A 179 -9.14 -2.27 -8.66
CA PHE A 179 -10.54 -1.96 -8.84
C PHE A 179 -10.88 -1.15 -10.10
N GLY A 180 -9.94 -0.98 -11.05
CA GLY A 180 -10.12 -0.10 -12.21
C GLY A 180 -11.44 -0.30 -12.94
N ASP A 181 -11.79 -1.56 -13.22
CA ASP A 181 -13.01 -1.91 -13.96
C ASP A 181 -14.28 -1.87 -13.09
N VAL A 182 -14.14 -1.92 -11.76
CA VAL A 182 -15.26 -1.91 -10.79
C VAL A 182 -15.63 -0.47 -10.40
N VAL A 183 -14.69 0.47 -10.55
CA VAL A 183 -14.81 1.85 -10.05
C VAL A 183 -14.93 2.87 -11.21
N GLU A 184 -14.83 2.45 -12.48
CA GLU A 184 -15.21 3.26 -13.66
C GLU A 184 -16.73 3.21 -13.96
N VAL A 185 -17.32 4.12 -14.74
CA VAL A 185 -17.67 5.53 -14.51
C VAL A 185 -19.15 5.58 -14.88
N GLN A 186 -20.06 6.14 -14.06
CA GLN A 186 -21.36 6.53 -14.59
C GLN A 186 -21.18 7.85 -15.35
N PRO A 187 -21.18 7.88 -16.70
CA PRO A 187 -21.45 9.14 -17.37
C PRO A 187 -22.87 9.51 -16.93
N SER A 188 -23.00 10.61 -16.18
CA SER A 188 -24.27 11.31 -16.17
C SER A 188 -24.64 11.52 -17.63
N LYS A 189 -25.71 10.84 -18.07
CA LYS A 189 -26.27 11.02 -19.41
C LYS A 189 -26.28 12.53 -19.66
N PRO A 190 -25.76 13.03 -20.79
CA PRO A 190 -25.92 14.44 -21.07
C PRO A 190 -27.41 14.71 -20.98
N VAL A 191 -27.80 15.60 -20.06
CA VAL A 191 -29.14 16.16 -20.08
C VAL A 191 -29.23 16.77 -21.46
N GLN A 192 -29.98 16.11 -22.36
CA GLN A 192 -30.49 16.77 -23.53
C GLN A 192 -31.29 17.94 -22.97
N ALA A 193 -30.66 19.11 -22.95
CA ALA A 193 -31.36 20.35 -22.81
C ALA A 193 -32.25 20.42 -24.05
N MET A 194 -33.48 19.91 -23.89
CA MET A 194 -34.62 20.35 -24.65
C MET A 194 -34.68 21.87 -24.49
N GLY A 195 -34.16 22.57 -25.49
CA GLY A 195 -34.17 24.01 -25.57
C GLY A 195 -34.30 24.42 -27.02
N GLY A 196 -35.48 24.91 -27.39
CA GLY A 196 -35.69 25.60 -28.66
C GLY A 196 -37.14 25.61 -29.09
N ASN A 197 -37.79 26.77 -28.88
CA ASN A 197 -39.11 27.20 -29.35
C ASN A 197 -39.55 26.69 -30.73
#